data_AF-A0A6N7QSN0-F1
#
_entry.id   AF-A0A6N7QSN0-F1
#
_cell.length_a   1.000
_cell.length_b   1.000
_cell.length_c   1.000
_cell.angle_alpha   90.00
_cell.angle_beta   90.00
_cell.angle_gamma   90.00
#
_symmetry.space_group_name_H-M   'P 1'
#
loop_
_entity.id
_entity.type
_entity.pdbx_description
1 polymer ?
#
loop_
_entity_poly.entity_id
_entity_poly.type
_entity_poly.pdbx_seq_one_letter_code
_entity_poly.pdbx_strand_id
1 'polypeptide(L)'
;MSDFLSNFDKDNYDKLPKEKKEPPTSNEKPDQELPKEESFPTEQKSVRNSPRDNHEHIEIDPDYQWKKRKKLIIYIALGVLALLLIAFLYYSIRYVDMEDFVGGPVADARAWADENDMEIELTQEHSMEYDANHIIEQGIAKGKKVKKGSTITLTSSIGADPEEHIELPEFSEMTRSEVEAWKEENRAENLQIVTEFSDEVEEGEFTRFVIRDEDISEEEYRRQDNASVYFSKGEEVFEEDIEVPDFVNKGKQEVEQWADTNEIEITYNEEASNDIEAGLVSKQNIDPETMIAKKDEMEVTISLGKSVEVPNFASLSMEEAASFEGLSVTVRQRFHNKVKYGNLIAQSIEPGTELTDQDNKSITVTYSEGKPYLRDYRGQLEGDLPRLFYEDYQSKGADISYIVKYVDAPEVKGTIVGMSNFNSFVSMDYTVEIRVSNNKDADPGSFDSPGGNEAPEEIEEELSPQTEEPAEEQIEK
;
A
#
# COMPACT_ATOMS: atom_id res chain seq x y z
N MET A 1 -13.26 -15.72 -0.94
CA MET A 1 -14.28 -16.42 -0.13
C MET A 1 -15.63 -15.86 -0.50
N SER A 2 -16.32 -16.49 -1.45
CA SER A 2 -17.54 -15.93 -2.04
C SER A 2 -18.36 -17.09 -2.59
N ASP A 3 -19.04 -17.81 -1.69
CA ASP A 3 -19.99 -18.88 -2.04
C ASP A 3 -20.87 -19.25 -0.83
N PHE A 4 -21.76 -18.35 -0.40
CA PHE A 4 -22.78 -18.71 0.59
C PHE A 4 -24.10 -17.95 0.48
N LEU A 5 -24.50 -17.43 -0.68
CA LEU A 5 -25.81 -16.77 -0.81
C LEU A 5 -26.45 -16.98 -2.18
N SER A 6 -26.67 -18.24 -2.57
CA SER A 6 -27.61 -18.52 -3.66
C SER A 6 -28.29 -19.86 -3.46
N ASN A 7 -29.41 -19.86 -2.72
CA ASN A 7 -30.55 -20.74 -3.01
C ASN A 7 -31.72 -20.40 -2.10
N PHE A 8 -32.46 -19.35 -2.44
CA PHE A 8 -33.88 -19.28 -2.14
C PHE A 8 -34.52 -18.43 -3.23
N ASP A 9 -35.12 -19.08 -4.23
CA ASP A 9 -36.28 -18.48 -4.87
C ASP A 9 -37.37 -19.51 -5.17
N LYS A 10 -38.58 -19.02 -4.93
CA LYS A 10 -39.87 -19.68 -5.07
C LYS A 10 -40.19 -19.75 -6.56
N ASP A 11 -40.69 -20.89 -7.03
CA ASP A 11 -41.83 -20.99 -7.96
C ASP A 11 -42.00 -22.43 -8.47
N ASN A 12 -42.79 -23.24 -7.76
CA ASN A 12 -43.86 -24.02 -8.40
C ASN A 12 -44.79 -24.66 -7.36
N TYR A 13 -45.95 -24.03 -7.19
CA TYR A 13 -47.13 -24.60 -6.54
C TYR A 13 -47.97 -25.31 -7.60
N ASP A 14 -48.17 -26.62 -7.44
CA ASP A 14 -49.49 -27.29 -7.49
C ASP A 14 -49.36 -28.78 -7.84
N LYS A 15 -49.60 -29.63 -6.83
CA LYS A 15 -50.60 -30.72 -6.83
C LYS A 15 -50.44 -31.60 -5.58
N LEU A 16 -51.32 -31.37 -4.61
CA LEU A 16 -51.75 -32.33 -3.58
C LEU A 16 -52.72 -33.38 -4.20
N PRO A 17 -53.12 -34.50 -3.54
CA PRO A 17 -53.22 -34.77 -2.08
C PRO A 17 -52.74 -36.20 -1.67
N LYS A 18 -52.75 -36.71 -0.42
CA LYS A 18 -52.96 -36.31 0.99
C LYS A 18 -52.58 -37.56 1.80
N GLU A 19 -51.90 -37.43 2.93
CA GLU A 19 -52.25 -38.15 4.18
C GLU A 19 -51.50 -37.49 5.35
N LYS A 20 -52.27 -36.90 6.29
CA LYS A 20 -51.79 -36.30 7.53
C LYS A 20 -52.22 -37.20 8.70
N LYS A 21 -51.28 -37.48 9.59
CA LYS A 21 -51.49 -37.98 10.97
C LYS A 21 -51.48 -36.80 11.93
N GLU A 22 -52.28 -36.88 12.99
CA GLU A 22 -52.16 -36.26 14.32
C GLU A 22 -53.54 -36.39 15.05
N PRO A 23 -53.69 -36.05 16.34
CA PRO A 23 -53.09 -36.57 17.58
C PRO A 23 -54.24 -37.00 18.55
N PRO A 24 -54.03 -37.14 19.88
CA PRO A 24 -55.13 -36.71 20.76
C PRO A 24 -54.75 -36.15 22.14
N THR A 25 -55.61 -35.26 22.65
CA THR A 25 -55.89 -35.05 24.08
C THR A 25 -57.38 -34.73 24.31
N SER A 26 -57.84 -35.09 25.52
CA SER A 26 -58.93 -34.49 26.32
C SER A 26 -60.40 -34.97 26.19
N ASN A 27 -60.83 -35.70 27.24
CA ASN A 27 -62.06 -35.62 28.08
C ASN A 27 -63.41 -35.09 27.53
N GLU A 28 -64.51 -35.85 27.70
CA GLU A 28 -65.57 -35.72 28.73
C GLU A 28 -66.83 -36.60 28.39
N LYS A 29 -67.58 -37.04 29.42
CA LYS A 29 -68.91 -37.73 29.40
C LYS A 29 -70.06 -36.69 29.29
N PRO A 30 -71.39 -37.00 29.08
CA PRO A 30 -72.16 -38.18 29.53
C PRO A 30 -73.35 -38.65 28.61
N ASP A 31 -74.16 -39.55 29.17
CA ASP A 31 -75.60 -39.82 28.94
C ASP A 31 -76.13 -40.99 28.07
N GLN A 32 -77.29 -41.44 28.54
CA GLN A 32 -77.99 -42.73 28.46
C GLN A 32 -78.81 -42.93 27.17
N GLU A 33 -79.06 -44.20 26.79
CA GLU A 33 -80.41 -44.84 26.75
C GLU A 33 -80.38 -46.25 26.08
N LEU A 34 -81.25 -47.13 26.62
CA LEU A 34 -81.64 -48.50 26.23
C LEU A 34 -82.55 -48.51 24.95
N PRO A 35 -83.13 -49.64 24.40
CA PRO A 35 -83.34 -50.99 24.98
C PRO A 35 -83.28 -52.26 24.05
N LYS A 36 -83.37 -53.45 24.72
CA LYS A 36 -84.10 -54.72 24.38
C LYS A 36 -83.65 -55.59 23.18
N GLU A 37 -83.79 -56.93 23.14
CA GLU A 37 -84.51 -57.98 23.90
C GLU A 37 -83.90 -59.37 23.52
N GLU A 38 -83.70 -60.33 24.43
CA GLU A 38 -84.40 -61.65 24.63
C GLU A 38 -83.28 -62.71 24.84
N SER A 39 -83.30 -63.76 25.68
CA SER A 39 -84.33 -64.59 26.31
C SER A 39 -83.72 -65.45 27.46
N PHE A 40 -84.47 -65.72 28.54
CA PHE A 40 -84.26 -66.76 29.59
C PHE A 40 -85.15 -68.00 29.29
N PRO A 41 -85.15 -69.20 29.97
CA PRO A 41 -84.97 -69.45 31.44
C PRO A 41 -84.32 -70.82 31.87
N THR A 42 -83.68 -70.95 33.05
CA THR A 42 -84.13 -71.47 34.39
C THR A 42 -83.89 -72.97 34.71
N GLU A 43 -83.29 -73.21 35.90
CA GLU A 43 -83.30 -74.31 36.91
C GLU A 43 -83.70 -75.77 36.53
N GLN A 44 -83.20 -76.87 37.10
CA GLN A 44 -83.20 -77.31 38.52
C GLN A 44 -82.57 -78.72 38.68
N LYS A 45 -82.35 -79.15 39.93
CA LYS A 45 -81.65 -80.36 40.47
C LYS A 45 -82.29 -81.73 40.17
N SER A 46 -81.53 -82.85 40.27
CA SER A 46 -81.72 -83.93 41.31
C SER A 46 -80.95 -85.29 41.10
N VAL A 47 -80.26 -85.76 42.16
CA VAL A 47 -80.17 -87.15 42.74
C VAL A 47 -79.48 -88.28 41.93
N ARG A 48 -78.27 -88.78 42.29
CA ARG A 48 -77.79 -89.78 43.31
C ARG A 48 -77.77 -91.25 42.84
N ASN A 49 -76.61 -91.91 42.94
CA ASN A 49 -76.42 -93.23 43.56
C ASN A 49 -74.93 -93.54 43.87
N SER A 50 -74.68 -94.01 45.11
CA SER A 50 -73.42 -94.56 45.68
C SER A 50 -73.28 -96.08 45.36
N PRO A 51 -72.36 -96.91 45.92
CA PRO A 51 -71.27 -96.70 46.92
C PRO A 51 -69.94 -97.49 46.72
N ARG A 52 -68.85 -97.12 47.43
CA ARG A 52 -68.23 -97.92 48.53
C ARG A 52 -66.89 -97.37 49.04
N ASP A 53 -66.86 -97.21 50.37
CA ASP A 53 -65.81 -97.38 51.40
C ASP A 53 -64.31 -97.46 51.04
N ASN A 54 -63.50 -96.63 51.71
CA ASN A 54 -62.41 -97.07 52.60
C ASN A 54 -61.86 -95.88 53.43
N HIS A 55 -61.50 -96.17 54.68
CA HIS A 55 -61.04 -95.25 55.74
C HIS A 55 -59.65 -94.65 55.47
N GLU A 56 -59.39 -93.44 55.98
CA GLU A 56 -58.14 -93.10 56.70
C GLU A 56 -58.22 -91.73 57.42
N HIS A 57 -57.37 -91.58 58.44
CA HIS A 57 -57.49 -90.70 59.61
C HIS A 57 -57.35 -89.19 59.36
N ILE A 58 -58.10 -88.37 60.09
CA ILE A 58 -57.91 -86.91 60.20
C ILE A 58 -57.35 -86.59 61.59
N GLU A 59 -56.08 -86.23 61.67
CA GLU A 59 -55.49 -85.57 62.85
C GLU A 59 -55.80 -84.07 62.78
N ILE A 60 -56.44 -83.53 63.82
CA ILE A 60 -56.73 -82.10 63.96
C ILE A 60 -55.59 -81.47 64.76
N ASP A 61 -54.72 -80.71 64.08
CA ASP A 61 -53.65 -79.91 64.71
C ASP A 61 -54.26 -78.81 65.60
N PRO A 62 -54.06 -78.83 66.94
CA PRO A 62 -54.59 -77.83 67.86
C PRO A 62 -53.96 -76.43 67.72
N ASP A 63 -52.89 -76.27 66.95
CA ASP A 63 -52.15 -75.00 66.81
C ASP A 63 -52.67 -74.09 65.66
N TYR A 64 -53.75 -74.49 64.98
CA TYR A 64 -54.32 -73.77 63.82
C TYR A 64 -54.93 -72.40 64.19
N GLN A 65 -55.61 -72.28 65.34
CA GLN A 65 -56.35 -71.06 65.73
C GLN A 65 -55.42 -69.92 66.19
N TRP A 66 -54.29 -70.25 66.81
CA TRP A 66 -53.25 -69.29 67.21
C TRP A 66 -52.49 -68.75 65.99
N LYS A 67 -52.16 -69.63 65.04
CA LYS A 67 -51.62 -69.27 63.71
C LYS A 67 -52.59 -68.39 62.92
N LYS A 68 -53.91 -68.60 63.02
CA LYS A 68 -54.95 -67.79 62.34
C LYS A 68 -55.06 -66.36 62.90
N ARG A 69 -55.00 -66.17 64.23
CA ARG A 69 -55.00 -64.84 64.86
C ARG A 69 -53.69 -64.08 64.61
N LYS A 70 -52.54 -64.77 64.61
CA LYS A 70 -51.25 -64.19 64.19
C LYS A 70 -51.27 -63.75 62.72
N LYS A 71 -51.82 -64.57 61.81
CA LYS A 71 -52.03 -64.19 60.40
C LYS A 71 -52.93 -62.97 60.27
N LEU A 72 -54.01 -62.86 61.05
CA LEU A 72 -54.91 -61.70 61.04
C LEU A 72 -54.22 -60.42 61.54
N ILE A 73 -53.45 -60.49 62.63
CA ILE A 73 -52.66 -59.35 63.13
C ILE A 73 -51.59 -58.95 62.10
N ILE A 74 -50.97 -59.91 61.42
CA ILE A 74 -50.04 -59.65 60.32
C ILE A 74 -50.74 -58.96 59.14
N TYR A 75 -51.96 -59.36 58.77
CA TYR A 75 -52.73 -58.69 57.71
C TYR A 75 -53.17 -57.26 58.11
N ILE A 76 -53.55 -57.04 59.36
CA ILE A 76 -53.87 -55.69 59.87
C ILE A 76 -52.60 -54.82 59.92
N ALA A 77 -51.49 -55.37 60.39
CA ALA A 77 -50.20 -54.68 60.37
C ALA A 77 -49.73 -54.36 58.95
N LEU A 78 -49.90 -55.29 57.99
CA LEU A 78 -49.66 -55.04 56.56
C LEU A 78 -50.59 -53.98 55.99
N GLY A 79 -51.87 -53.96 56.38
CA GLY A 79 -52.83 -52.96 55.95
C GLY A 79 -52.52 -51.56 56.49
N VAL A 80 -52.11 -51.45 57.76
CA VAL A 80 -51.64 -50.18 58.35
C VAL A 80 -50.34 -49.74 57.71
N LEU A 81 -49.40 -50.66 57.47
CA LEU A 81 -48.15 -50.37 56.79
C LEU A 81 -48.39 -49.92 55.35
N ALA A 82 -49.32 -50.56 54.62
CA ALA A 82 -49.74 -50.13 53.29
C ALA A 82 -50.41 -48.74 53.31
N LEU A 83 -51.25 -48.44 54.31
CA LEU A 83 -51.84 -47.10 54.47
C LEU A 83 -50.79 -46.02 54.77
N LEU A 84 -49.81 -46.32 55.63
CA LEU A 84 -48.68 -45.42 55.87
C LEU A 84 -47.84 -45.24 54.61
N LEU A 85 -47.65 -46.29 53.82
CA LEU A 85 -46.93 -46.22 52.54
C LEU A 85 -47.70 -45.39 51.51
N ILE A 86 -49.03 -45.53 51.44
CA ILE A 86 -49.91 -44.71 50.58
C ILE A 86 -49.91 -43.25 51.03
N ALA A 87 -49.98 -42.98 52.34
CA ALA A 87 -49.91 -41.62 52.88
C ALA A 87 -48.53 -40.98 52.64
N PHE A 88 -47.45 -41.75 52.78
CA PHE A 88 -46.09 -41.31 52.46
C PHE A 88 -45.93 -41.04 50.97
N LEU A 89 -46.40 -41.93 50.10
CA LEU A 89 -46.42 -41.72 48.65
C LEU A 89 -47.23 -40.48 48.28
N TYR A 90 -48.42 -40.28 48.87
CA TYR A 90 -49.24 -39.10 48.66
C TYR A 90 -48.54 -37.81 49.11
N TYR A 91 -47.81 -37.86 50.23
CA TYR A 91 -47.00 -36.74 50.71
C TYR A 91 -45.83 -36.42 49.77
N SER A 92 -45.10 -37.43 49.30
CA SER A 92 -43.98 -37.27 48.35
C SER A 92 -44.42 -36.84 46.94
N ILE A 93 -45.66 -37.14 46.54
CA ILE A 93 -46.26 -36.64 45.29
C ILE A 93 -46.63 -35.16 45.41
N ARG A 94 -46.98 -34.68 46.62
CA ARG A 94 -47.44 -33.31 46.88
C ARG A 94 -46.34 -32.31 47.19
N TYR A 95 -45.19 -32.76 47.70
CA TYR A 95 -44.11 -31.88 48.16
C TYR A 95 -42.75 -32.29 47.58
N VAL A 96 -41.96 -31.30 47.14
CA VAL A 96 -40.57 -31.42 46.69
C VAL A 96 -39.64 -30.67 47.65
N ASP A 97 -38.38 -31.06 47.77
CA ASP A 97 -37.36 -30.29 48.50
C ASP A 97 -36.83 -29.15 47.62
N MET A 98 -36.82 -27.93 48.15
CA MET A 98 -36.24 -26.77 47.48
C MET A 98 -34.73 -26.99 47.27
N GLU A 99 -34.30 -26.96 46.02
CA GLU A 99 -32.89 -26.99 45.66
C GLU A 99 -32.24 -25.62 45.83
N ASP A 100 -30.93 -25.57 45.78
CA ASP A 100 -30.16 -24.34 45.99
C ASP A 100 -29.83 -23.73 44.63
N PHE A 101 -30.50 -22.63 44.30
CA PHE A 101 -30.29 -21.97 43.02
C PHE A 101 -29.40 -20.74 43.12
N VAL A 102 -29.03 -20.30 44.33
CA VAL A 102 -28.18 -19.12 44.53
C VAL A 102 -26.82 -19.35 43.86
N GLY A 103 -26.40 -18.40 43.03
CA GLY A 103 -25.19 -18.50 42.21
C GLY A 103 -25.28 -19.43 41.00
N GLY A 104 -26.42 -20.08 40.79
CA GLY A 104 -26.69 -20.89 39.59
C GLY A 104 -27.42 -20.08 38.51
N PRO A 105 -27.44 -20.58 37.26
CA PRO A 105 -28.15 -19.93 36.16
C PRO A 105 -29.67 -20.06 36.33
N VAL A 106 -30.41 -19.02 35.95
CA VAL A 106 -31.89 -19.00 35.98
C VAL A 106 -32.51 -20.15 35.17
N ALA A 107 -31.79 -20.64 34.15
CA ALA A 107 -32.22 -21.77 33.34
C ALA A 107 -32.38 -23.06 34.16
N ASP A 108 -31.46 -23.33 35.10
CA ASP A 108 -31.49 -24.53 35.92
C ASP A 108 -32.67 -24.49 36.90
N ALA A 109 -32.93 -23.31 37.48
CA ALA A 109 -34.09 -23.12 38.34
C ALA A 109 -35.42 -23.29 37.57
N ARG A 110 -35.49 -22.78 36.33
CA ARG A 110 -36.67 -22.97 35.46
C ARG A 110 -36.88 -24.44 35.12
N ALA A 111 -35.83 -25.16 34.72
CA ALA A 111 -35.93 -26.58 34.43
C ALA A 111 -36.40 -27.40 35.64
N TRP A 112 -35.88 -27.09 36.84
CA TRP A 112 -36.32 -27.72 38.08
C TRP A 112 -37.78 -27.39 38.42
N ALA A 113 -38.21 -26.15 38.21
CA ALA A 113 -39.59 -25.74 38.46
C ALA A 113 -40.56 -26.45 37.50
N ASP A 114 -40.20 -26.55 36.21
CA ASP A 114 -40.99 -27.26 35.20
C ASP A 114 -41.11 -28.75 35.53
N GLU A 115 -40.01 -29.40 35.95
CA GLU A 115 -40.01 -30.81 36.38
C GLU A 115 -40.90 -31.06 37.61
N ASN A 116 -41.11 -30.04 38.44
CA ASN A 116 -41.88 -30.13 39.68
C ASN A 116 -43.28 -29.49 39.62
N ASP A 117 -43.74 -29.13 38.41
CA ASP A 117 -45.02 -28.46 38.17
C ASP A 117 -45.14 -27.15 38.99
N MET A 118 -44.10 -26.32 39.02
CA MET A 118 -44.03 -25.08 39.79
C MET A 118 -43.91 -23.86 38.88
N GLU A 119 -44.37 -22.71 39.37
CA GLU A 119 -44.28 -21.44 38.64
C GLU A 119 -43.19 -20.57 39.26
N ILE A 120 -42.43 -19.84 38.44
CA ILE A 120 -41.38 -18.92 38.92
C ILE A 120 -41.82 -17.49 38.68
N GLU A 121 -41.86 -16.70 39.75
CA GLU A 121 -41.91 -15.25 39.69
C GLU A 121 -40.47 -14.72 39.79
N LEU A 122 -39.98 -14.12 38.70
CA LEU A 122 -38.60 -13.66 38.59
C LEU A 122 -38.52 -12.15 38.74
N THR A 123 -37.82 -11.68 39.76
CA THR A 123 -37.44 -10.28 39.95
C THR A 123 -36.00 -10.08 39.46
N GLN A 124 -35.69 -8.90 38.93
CA GLN A 124 -34.36 -8.57 38.42
C GLN A 124 -33.71 -7.46 39.24
N GLU A 125 -32.45 -7.64 39.60
CA GLU A 125 -31.65 -6.66 40.34
C GLU A 125 -30.21 -6.62 39.80
N HIS A 126 -29.53 -5.49 39.96
CA HIS A 126 -28.12 -5.36 39.60
C HIS A 126 -27.22 -6.03 40.66
N SER A 127 -26.15 -6.68 40.23
CA SER A 127 -25.17 -7.29 41.13
C SER A 127 -23.77 -7.26 40.52
N MET A 128 -22.79 -6.89 41.35
CA MET A 128 -21.36 -7.01 41.05
C MET A 128 -20.80 -8.40 41.36
N GLU A 129 -21.50 -9.18 42.19
CA GLU A 129 -21.04 -10.50 42.61
C GLU A 129 -21.45 -11.59 41.63
N TYR A 130 -22.67 -11.51 41.10
CA TYR A 130 -23.27 -12.52 40.23
C TYR A 130 -23.41 -12.03 38.79
N ASP A 131 -23.02 -12.87 37.84
CA ASP A 131 -23.16 -12.58 36.41
C ASP A 131 -24.64 -12.47 35.99
N ALA A 132 -24.89 -11.80 34.87
CA ALA A 132 -26.24 -11.69 34.32
C ALA A 132 -26.89 -13.07 34.13
N ASN A 133 -28.18 -13.17 34.45
CA ASN A 133 -28.98 -14.39 34.45
C ASN A 133 -28.57 -15.45 35.49
N HIS A 134 -27.84 -15.07 36.53
CA HIS A 134 -27.65 -15.92 37.73
C HIS A 134 -28.57 -15.48 38.86
N ILE A 135 -28.96 -16.42 39.72
CA ILE A 135 -29.86 -16.14 40.83
C ILE A 135 -29.06 -15.58 42.02
N ILE A 136 -29.44 -14.39 42.47
CA ILE A 136 -28.85 -13.71 43.63
C ILE A 136 -29.54 -14.17 44.91
N GLU A 137 -30.87 -14.26 44.88
CA GLU A 137 -31.67 -14.60 46.05
C GLU A 137 -32.82 -15.53 45.67
N GLN A 138 -33.14 -16.46 46.57
CA GLN A 138 -34.31 -17.32 46.48
C GLN A 138 -35.22 -17.07 47.69
N GLY A 139 -36.51 -16.82 47.45
CA GLY A 139 -37.47 -16.52 48.53
C GLY A 139 -37.71 -17.70 49.47
N ILE A 140 -37.44 -18.93 49.02
CA ILE A 140 -37.54 -20.15 49.82
C ILE A 140 -36.15 -20.74 49.99
N ALA A 141 -35.70 -20.82 51.24
CA ALA A 141 -34.39 -21.41 51.54
C ALA A 141 -34.31 -22.90 51.16
N LYS A 142 -33.13 -23.30 50.70
CA LYS A 142 -32.71 -24.69 50.44
C LYS A 142 -33.22 -25.67 51.50
N GLY A 143 -33.69 -26.83 51.04
CA GLY A 143 -34.11 -27.95 51.87
C GLY A 143 -35.47 -27.79 52.54
N LYS A 144 -36.18 -26.67 52.31
CA LYS A 144 -37.58 -26.55 52.72
C LYS A 144 -38.48 -27.34 51.76
N LYS A 145 -39.52 -27.97 52.32
CA LYS A 145 -40.54 -28.67 51.54
C LYS A 145 -41.48 -27.66 50.89
N VAL A 146 -41.53 -27.68 49.57
CA VAL A 146 -42.39 -26.82 48.73
C VAL A 146 -43.50 -27.66 48.12
N LYS A 147 -44.70 -27.11 48.04
CA LYS A 147 -45.86 -27.81 47.48
C LYS A 147 -45.81 -27.72 45.94
N LYS A 148 -45.98 -28.83 45.24
CA LYS A 148 -46.12 -28.82 43.77
C LYS A 148 -47.33 -27.97 43.35
N GLY A 149 -47.20 -27.18 42.28
CA GLY A 149 -48.19 -26.19 41.85
C GLY A 149 -48.18 -24.87 42.65
N SER A 150 -47.10 -24.57 43.38
CA SER A 150 -46.90 -23.26 44.03
C SER A 150 -45.93 -22.39 43.24
N THR A 151 -46.03 -21.08 43.46
CA THR A 151 -45.14 -20.09 42.86
C THR A 151 -43.94 -19.83 43.78
N ILE A 152 -42.74 -19.82 43.22
CA ILE A 152 -41.50 -19.44 43.91
C ILE A 152 -41.01 -18.10 43.39
N THR A 153 -40.58 -17.23 44.30
CA THR A 153 -39.99 -15.94 43.97
C THR A 153 -38.46 -16.09 43.94
N LEU A 154 -37.86 -15.78 42.80
CA LEU A 154 -36.40 -15.76 42.63
C LEU A 154 -35.98 -14.36 42.18
N THR A 155 -34.84 -13.89 42.68
CA THR A 155 -34.22 -12.65 42.23
C THR A 155 -32.99 -13.00 41.38
N SER A 156 -32.98 -12.59 40.11
CA SER A 156 -31.85 -12.78 39.20
C SER A 156 -31.05 -11.51 39.01
N SER A 157 -29.74 -11.68 38.84
CA SER A 157 -28.82 -10.63 38.42
C SER A 157 -29.06 -10.27 36.96
N ILE A 158 -29.15 -8.96 36.69
CA ILE A 158 -29.00 -8.40 35.34
C ILE A 158 -27.57 -7.92 35.07
N GLY A 159 -26.64 -8.25 35.96
CA GLY A 159 -25.23 -7.84 35.92
C GLY A 159 -24.97 -6.55 36.67
N ALA A 160 -23.74 -6.07 36.54
CA ALA A 160 -23.31 -4.79 37.08
C ALA A 160 -24.15 -3.62 36.50
N ASP A 161 -24.33 -2.56 37.27
CA ASP A 161 -25.14 -1.41 36.84
C ASP A 161 -24.44 -0.62 35.72
N PRO A 162 -25.01 -0.53 34.50
CA PRO A 162 -24.37 0.18 33.39
C PRO A 162 -24.18 1.69 33.64
N GLU A 163 -25.05 2.31 34.45
CA GLU A 163 -25.02 3.75 34.69
C GLU A 163 -24.17 4.16 35.91
N GLU A 164 -23.63 3.19 36.64
CA GLU A 164 -22.76 3.44 37.79
C GLU A 164 -21.45 4.11 37.34
N HIS A 165 -21.09 5.18 38.03
CA HIS A 165 -19.83 5.88 37.83
C HIS A 165 -18.66 5.03 38.35
N ILE A 166 -17.62 4.90 37.53
CA ILE A 166 -16.40 4.18 37.88
C ILE A 166 -15.24 5.17 37.94
N GLU A 167 -14.51 5.17 39.05
CA GLU A 167 -13.28 5.96 39.21
C GLU A 167 -12.16 5.32 38.37
N LEU A 168 -11.69 6.05 37.36
CA LEU A 168 -10.59 5.63 36.49
C LEU A 168 -9.24 5.78 37.23
N PRO A 169 -8.38 4.75 37.24
CA PRO A 169 -7.03 4.86 37.78
C PRO A 169 -6.11 5.59 36.79
N GLU A 170 -4.95 6.02 37.28
CA GLU A 170 -3.88 6.58 36.44
C GLU A 170 -3.22 5.48 35.60
N PHE A 171 -3.76 5.24 34.40
CA PHE A 171 -3.30 4.17 33.51
C PHE A 171 -1.83 4.31 33.08
N SER A 172 -1.25 5.51 33.15
CA SER A 172 0.17 5.75 32.84
C SER A 172 1.13 5.12 33.86
N GLU A 173 0.67 4.83 35.07
CA GLU A 173 1.49 4.19 36.12
C GLU A 173 1.25 2.67 36.23
N MET A 174 0.39 2.12 35.37
CA MET A 174 -0.03 0.72 35.42
C MET A 174 0.51 -0.07 34.24
N THR A 175 0.90 -1.31 34.49
CA THR A 175 1.21 -2.28 33.45
C THR A 175 -0.08 -2.81 32.80
N ARG A 176 0.03 -3.33 31.59
CA ARG A 176 -1.09 -3.98 30.88
C ARG A 176 -1.83 -5.02 31.74
N SER A 177 -1.09 -5.83 32.50
CA SER A 177 -1.67 -6.87 33.35
C SER A 177 -2.46 -6.28 34.52
N GLU A 178 -2.03 -5.15 35.07
CA GLU A 178 -2.74 -4.45 36.14
C GLU A 178 -4.02 -3.79 35.62
N VAL A 179 -4.00 -3.25 34.40
CA VAL A 179 -5.20 -2.70 33.75
C VAL A 179 -6.23 -3.81 33.45
N GLU A 180 -5.79 -4.99 33.01
CA GLU A 180 -6.67 -6.14 32.82
C GLU A 180 -7.29 -6.60 34.14
N ALA A 181 -6.49 -6.65 35.22
CA ALA A 181 -6.99 -6.99 36.55
C ALA A 181 -8.02 -5.97 37.06
N TRP A 182 -7.74 -4.68 36.87
CA TRP A 182 -8.67 -3.61 37.23
C TRP A 182 -9.97 -3.69 36.42
N LYS A 183 -9.87 -4.02 35.12
CA LYS A 183 -11.02 -4.19 34.23
C LYS A 183 -11.96 -5.29 34.73
N GLU A 184 -11.40 -6.45 35.09
CA GLU A 184 -12.15 -7.59 35.63
C GLU A 184 -12.79 -7.24 36.99
N GLU A 185 -12.02 -6.64 37.91
CA GLU A 185 -12.50 -6.27 39.24
C GLU A 185 -13.68 -5.28 39.18
N ASN A 186 -13.64 -4.33 38.24
CA ASN A 186 -14.68 -3.31 38.08
C ASN A 186 -15.78 -3.70 37.07
N ARG A 187 -15.71 -4.91 36.49
CA ARG A 187 -16.58 -5.38 35.40
C ARG A 187 -16.72 -4.34 34.26
N ALA A 188 -15.60 -3.70 33.92
CA ALA A 188 -15.53 -2.62 32.94
C ALA A 188 -15.36 -3.16 31.52
N GLU A 189 -16.31 -3.99 31.06
CA GLU A 189 -16.20 -4.75 29.80
C GLU A 189 -16.01 -3.88 28.54
N ASN A 190 -16.52 -2.65 28.57
CA ASN A 190 -16.43 -1.68 27.47
C ASN A 190 -15.05 -0.99 27.38
N LEU A 191 -14.16 -1.20 28.35
CA LEU A 191 -12.77 -0.76 28.27
C LEU A 191 -11.97 -1.74 27.38
N GLN A 192 -11.44 -1.23 26.27
CA GLN A 192 -10.61 -2.02 25.36
C GLN A 192 -9.13 -1.78 25.62
N ILE A 193 -8.35 -2.84 25.74
CA ILE A 193 -6.89 -2.76 25.81
C ILE A 193 -6.34 -3.02 24.42
N VAL A 194 -5.77 -1.99 23.81
CA VAL A 194 -5.26 -2.00 22.44
C VAL A 194 -3.73 -1.88 22.49
N THR A 195 -3.06 -2.51 21.53
CA THR A 195 -1.60 -2.45 21.41
C THR A 195 -1.23 -1.91 20.03
N GLU A 196 -0.43 -0.83 19.98
CA GLU A 196 0.00 -0.15 18.76
C GLU A 196 1.53 -0.05 18.70
N PHE A 197 2.10 -0.04 17.50
CA PHE A 197 3.55 0.19 17.34
C PHE A 197 3.86 1.67 17.59
N SER A 198 5.00 1.93 18.23
CA SER A 198 5.47 3.27 18.52
C SER A 198 6.99 3.29 18.55
N ASP A 199 7.58 4.20 17.77
CA ASP A 199 9.03 4.38 17.69
C ASP A 199 9.57 5.21 18.86
N GLU A 200 8.69 5.88 19.62
CA GLU A 200 9.05 6.77 20.74
C GLU A 200 8.89 6.10 22.12
N VAL A 201 8.01 5.10 22.23
CA VAL A 201 7.59 4.51 23.51
C VAL A 201 8.02 3.05 23.56
N GLU A 202 8.73 2.65 24.62
CA GLU A 202 9.22 1.27 24.81
C GLU A 202 8.07 0.24 24.83
N GLU A 203 8.37 -1.01 24.45
CA GLU A 203 7.38 -2.09 24.43
C GLU A 203 6.74 -2.30 25.83
N GLY A 204 5.41 -2.34 25.86
CA GLY A 204 4.62 -2.59 27.06
C GLY A 204 4.25 -1.34 27.86
N GLU A 205 4.79 -0.19 27.51
CA GLU A 205 4.51 1.09 28.18
C GLU A 205 3.20 1.72 27.70
N PHE A 206 2.58 2.51 28.57
CA PHE A 206 1.37 3.25 28.26
C PHE A 206 1.64 4.33 27.20
N THR A 207 0.79 4.39 26.18
CA THR A 207 0.88 5.40 25.12
C THR A 207 -0.16 6.49 25.32
N ARG A 208 -1.44 6.10 25.42
CA ARG A 208 -2.56 7.04 25.54
C ARG A 208 -3.83 6.36 26.02
N PHE A 209 -4.74 7.17 26.55
CA PHE A 209 -6.11 6.79 26.91
C PHE A 209 -7.09 7.62 26.09
N VAL A 210 -8.14 6.98 25.57
CA VAL A 210 -9.18 7.65 24.78
C VAL A 210 -10.55 7.14 25.18
N ILE A 211 -11.42 8.06 25.59
CA ILE A 211 -12.86 7.82 25.69
C ILE A 211 -13.45 8.04 24.29
N ARG A 212 -14.26 7.10 23.81
CA ARG A 212 -14.83 7.15 22.45
C ARG A 212 -15.77 8.33 22.26
N ASP A 213 -16.48 8.70 23.32
CA ASP A 213 -17.37 9.85 23.35
C ASP A 213 -16.61 11.05 23.94
N GLU A 214 -16.42 12.09 23.13
CA GLU A 214 -15.65 13.28 23.51
C GLU A 214 -16.41 14.17 24.52
N ASP A 215 -17.74 13.99 24.65
CA ASP A 215 -18.56 14.78 25.57
C ASP A 215 -18.48 14.28 27.03
N ILE A 216 -17.87 13.12 27.26
CA ILE A 216 -17.74 12.48 28.58
C ILE A 216 -16.35 12.77 29.14
N SER A 217 -16.29 13.38 30.32
CA SER A 217 -15.02 13.56 31.03
C SER A 217 -14.64 12.29 31.81
N GLU A 218 -13.36 12.19 32.19
CA GLU A 218 -12.86 11.05 32.97
C GLU A 218 -13.57 10.91 34.32
N GLU A 219 -13.98 12.02 34.92
CA GLU A 219 -14.73 12.07 36.18
C GLU A 219 -16.24 11.78 36.03
N GLU A 220 -16.75 11.67 34.81
CA GLU A 220 -18.15 11.31 34.54
C GLU A 220 -18.29 9.90 33.96
N TYR A 221 -17.17 9.19 33.79
CA TYR A 221 -17.10 7.88 33.17
C TYR A 221 -18.00 6.83 33.85
N ARG A 222 -18.87 6.20 33.08
CA ARG A 222 -19.79 5.14 33.53
C ARG A 222 -19.38 3.80 32.95
N ARG A 223 -19.83 2.71 33.58
CA ARG A 223 -19.54 1.33 33.13
C ARG A 223 -19.95 1.06 31.67
N GLN A 224 -21.02 1.70 31.20
CA GLN A 224 -21.50 1.58 29.81
C GLN A 224 -20.65 2.32 28.77
N ASP A 225 -19.81 3.26 29.20
CA ASP A 225 -19.06 4.11 28.29
C ASP A 225 -17.93 3.32 27.64
N ASN A 226 -17.62 3.66 26.39
CA ASN A 226 -16.59 2.95 25.63
C ASN A 226 -15.29 3.73 25.72
N ALA A 227 -14.24 3.10 26.23
CA ALA A 227 -12.92 3.69 26.30
C ALA A 227 -11.85 2.70 25.83
N SER A 228 -10.67 3.21 25.50
CA SER A 228 -9.55 2.41 25.03
C SER A 228 -8.25 2.89 25.64
N VAL A 229 -7.50 1.94 26.20
CA VAL A 229 -6.14 2.14 26.71
C VAL A 229 -5.18 1.56 25.69
N TYR A 230 -4.23 2.38 25.23
CA TYR A 230 -3.24 2.01 24.23
C TYR A 230 -1.89 1.76 24.91
N PHE A 231 -1.29 0.62 24.61
CA PHE A 231 0.06 0.25 25.02
C PHE A 231 0.96 0.10 23.79
N SER A 232 2.23 0.46 23.94
CA SER A 232 3.21 0.32 22.86
C SER A 232 3.61 -1.16 22.66
N LYS A 233 3.76 -1.57 21.40
CA LYS A 233 4.43 -2.82 21.00
C LYS A 233 5.93 -2.63 20.76
N GLY A 234 6.44 -1.42 21.02
CA GLY A 234 7.76 -0.98 20.60
C GLY A 234 7.79 -0.58 19.12
N GLU A 235 9.02 -0.37 18.63
CA GLU A 235 9.31 -0.09 17.24
C GLU A 235 8.85 -1.23 16.33
N GLU A 236 8.30 -0.89 15.16
CA GLU A 236 7.87 -1.89 14.18
C GLU A 236 9.11 -2.53 13.52
N VAL A 237 9.51 -3.70 14.01
CA VAL A 237 10.62 -4.46 13.41
C VAL A 237 10.08 -5.29 12.24
N PHE A 238 10.54 -4.97 11.03
CA PHE A 238 10.27 -5.76 9.83
C PHE A 238 11.27 -6.92 9.73
N GLU A 239 10.81 -8.08 9.24
CA GLU A 239 11.70 -9.22 8.96
C GLU A 239 12.56 -8.92 7.72
N GLU A 240 13.82 -9.34 7.73
CA GLU A 240 14.74 -9.25 6.59
C GLU A 240 14.39 -10.34 5.56
N ASP A 241 13.33 -10.15 4.78
CA ASP A 241 12.82 -11.13 3.81
C ASP A 241 12.90 -10.67 2.34
N ILE A 242 13.47 -9.49 2.07
CA ILE A 242 13.64 -8.93 0.73
C ILE A 242 15.08 -9.16 0.26
N GLU A 243 15.26 -9.94 -0.80
CA GLU A 243 16.57 -10.21 -1.41
C GLU A 243 16.98 -9.07 -2.35
N VAL A 244 18.16 -8.47 -2.13
CA VAL A 244 18.72 -7.38 -2.94
C VAL A 244 19.30 -7.91 -4.27
N PRO A 245 18.79 -7.48 -5.44
CA PRO A 245 19.37 -7.85 -6.73
C PRO A 245 20.74 -7.20 -6.98
N ASP A 246 21.48 -7.75 -7.95
CA ASP A 246 22.62 -7.06 -8.55
C ASP A 246 22.11 -5.99 -9.54
N PHE A 247 22.26 -4.74 -9.14
CA PHE A 247 21.88 -3.59 -9.94
C PHE A 247 23.04 -3.05 -10.79
N VAL A 248 24.27 -3.55 -10.67
CA VAL A 248 25.39 -3.05 -11.47
C VAL A 248 25.09 -3.23 -12.97
N ASN A 249 25.30 -2.18 -13.76
CA ASN A 249 24.92 -2.08 -15.18
C ASN A 249 23.41 -2.13 -15.46
N LYS A 250 22.54 -2.04 -14.45
CA LYS A 250 21.09 -1.87 -14.65
C LYS A 250 20.73 -0.40 -14.79
N GLY A 251 19.59 -0.15 -15.43
CA GLY A 251 19.06 1.21 -15.57
C GLY A 251 18.40 1.68 -14.28
N LYS A 252 18.47 2.99 -14.00
CA LYS A 252 17.83 3.58 -12.81
C LYS A 252 16.36 3.18 -12.62
N GLN A 253 15.60 3.10 -13.72
CA GLN A 253 14.18 2.74 -13.71
C GLN A 253 13.91 1.31 -13.18
N GLU A 254 14.83 0.37 -13.38
CA GLU A 254 14.71 -1.00 -12.87
C GLU A 254 14.88 -1.02 -11.35
N VAL A 255 15.84 -0.24 -10.85
CA VAL A 255 16.08 -0.04 -9.41
C VAL A 255 14.87 0.62 -8.76
N GLU A 256 14.35 1.71 -9.33
CA GLU A 256 13.16 2.42 -8.83
C GLU A 256 11.95 1.48 -8.74
N GLN A 257 11.68 0.67 -9.77
CA GLN A 257 10.57 -0.28 -9.75
C GLN A 257 10.72 -1.37 -8.68
N TRP A 258 11.93 -1.90 -8.51
CA TRP A 258 12.19 -2.88 -7.46
C TRP A 258 12.03 -2.27 -6.07
N ALA A 259 12.52 -1.04 -5.86
CA ALA A 259 12.37 -0.31 -4.61
C ALA A 259 10.91 -0.05 -4.26
N ASP A 260 10.13 0.44 -5.21
CA ASP A 260 8.70 0.73 -5.03
C ASP A 260 7.91 -0.54 -4.72
N THR A 261 8.26 -1.67 -5.35
CA THR A 261 7.58 -2.96 -5.15
C THR A 261 7.85 -3.52 -3.76
N ASN A 262 9.05 -3.33 -3.23
CA ASN A 262 9.47 -3.86 -1.94
C ASN A 262 9.43 -2.80 -0.81
N GLU A 263 8.96 -1.59 -1.12
CA GLU A 263 8.87 -0.45 -0.20
C GLU A 263 10.22 -0.15 0.50
N ILE A 264 11.30 -0.10 -0.29
CA ILE A 264 12.67 0.23 0.13
C ILE A 264 12.97 1.70 -0.14
N GLU A 265 13.64 2.37 0.80
CA GLU A 265 14.01 3.78 0.65
C GLU A 265 15.35 3.90 -0.08
N ILE A 266 15.35 4.43 -1.32
CA ILE A 266 16.57 4.55 -2.12
C ILE A 266 17.05 5.99 -2.25
N THR A 267 18.34 6.19 -1.96
CA THR A 267 19.08 7.42 -2.25
C THR A 267 19.96 7.25 -3.48
N TYR A 268 19.81 8.14 -4.47
CA TYR A 268 20.62 8.13 -5.69
C TYR A 268 21.76 9.16 -5.62
N ASN A 269 22.98 8.68 -5.81
CA ASN A 269 24.17 9.51 -5.98
C ASN A 269 24.62 9.47 -7.45
N GLU A 270 25.33 10.50 -7.91
CA GLU A 270 25.84 10.55 -9.29
C GLU A 270 27.36 10.73 -9.29
N GLU A 271 28.06 9.86 -10.01
CA GLU A 271 29.51 9.91 -10.14
C GLU A 271 29.95 9.63 -11.58
N ALA A 272 31.05 10.26 -12.01
CA ALA A 272 31.66 9.96 -13.31
C ALA A 272 32.30 8.56 -13.28
N SER A 273 32.09 7.78 -14.34
CA SER A 273 32.71 6.47 -14.49
C SER A 273 33.13 6.23 -15.94
N ASN A 274 34.36 5.79 -16.14
CA ASN A 274 34.89 5.50 -17.47
C ASN A 274 34.51 4.11 -17.99
N ASP A 275 34.08 3.22 -17.09
CA ASP A 275 33.79 1.82 -17.37
C ASP A 275 32.29 1.55 -17.57
N ILE A 276 31.43 2.39 -16.99
CA ILE A 276 29.97 2.22 -16.98
C ILE A 276 29.30 3.31 -17.80
N GLU A 277 28.39 2.95 -18.70
CA GLU A 277 27.65 3.91 -19.52
C GLU A 277 26.78 4.85 -18.67
N ALA A 278 26.54 6.06 -19.18
CA ALA A 278 25.74 7.06 -18.48
C ALA A 278 24.29 6.58 -18.25
N GLY A 279 23.77 6.82 -17.04
CA GLY A 279 22.42 6.45 -16.64
C GLY A 279 22.27 5.01 -16.14
N LEU A 280 23.35 4.22 -16.14
CA LEU A 280 23.41 2.91 -15.50
C LEU A 280 23.99 3.02 -14.09
N VAL A 281 23.63 2.07 -13.24
CA VAL A 281 24.18 1.94 -11.89
C VAL A 281 25.65 1.52 -11.97
N SER A 282 26.52 2.32 -11.34
CA SER A 282 27.94 2.01 -11.20
C SER A 282 28.24 1.25 -9.91
N LYS A 283 27.50 1.52 -8.84
CA LYS A 283 27.73 0.95 -7.52
C LYS A 283 26.44 0.93 -6.70
N GLN A 284 26.30 -0.07 -5.84
CA GLN A 284 25.31 -0.13 -4.77
C GLN A 284 26.03 -0.28 -3.42
N ASN A 285 25.43 0.22 -2.35
CA ASN A 285 26.01 0.13 -0.99
C ASN A 285 25.83 -1.25 -0.36
N ILE A 286 24.72 -1.94 -0.65
CA ILE A 286 24.37 -3.26 -0.12
C ILE A 286 24.73 -4.32 -1.17
N ASP A 287 25.41 -5.38 -0.74
CA ASP A 287 25.83 -6.45 -1.63
C ASP A 287 24.62 -7.23 -2.20
N PRO A 288 24.68 -7.70 -3.46
CA PRO A 288 23.65 -8.57 -4.03
C PRO A 288 23.41 -9.84 -3.18
N GLU A 289 22.20 -10.39 -3.25
CA GLU A 289 21.72 -11.56 -2.48
C GLU A 289 21.63 -11.33 -0.96
N THR A 290 21.89 -10.11 -0.48
CA THR A 290 21.66 -9.74 0.93
C THR A 290 20.17 -9.62 1.19
N MET A 291 19.73 -10.12 2.35
CA MET A 291 18.36 -9.97 2.82
C MET A 291 18.23 -8.67 3.60
N ILE A 292 17.26 -7.84 3.25
CA ILE A 292 16.97 -6.56 3.92
C ILE A 292 15.51 -6.51 4.33
N ALA A 293 15.20 -5.63 5.26
CA ALA A 293 13.86 -5.43 5.76
C ALA A 293 13.13 -4.35 4.95
N LYS A 294 11.81 -4.35 5.06
CA LYS A 294 10.96 -3.31 4.49
C LYS A 294 11.31 -1.95 5.12
N LYS A 295 11.31 -0.87 4.31
CA LYS A 295 11.72 0.50 4.68
C LYS A 295 13.20 0.68 5.00
N ASP A 296 14.04 -0.31 4.74
CA ASP A 296 15.50 -0.12 4.86
C ASP A 296 16.01 0.92 3.84
N GLU A 297 17.09 1.61 4.22
CA GLU A 297 17.76 2.59 3.38
C GLU A 297 18.84 1.93 2.50
N MET A 298 18.75 2.15 1.19
CA MET A 298 19.74 1.70 0.21
C MET A 298 20.28 2.88 -0.60
N GLU A 299 21.58 2.88 -0.90
CA GLU A 299 22.22 3.89 -1.71
C GLU A 299 22.73 3.29 -3.02
N VAL A 300 22.44 3.98 -4.11
CA VAL A 300 22.86 3.57 -5.46
C VAL A 300 23.53 4.73 -6.16
N THR A 301 24.73 4.50 -6.68
CA THR A 301 25.46 5.46 -7.49
C THR A 301 25.18 5.21 -8.97
N ILE A 302 24.70 6.23 -9.66
CA ILE A 302 24.46 6.25 -11.09
C ILE A 302 25.68 6.84 -11.79
N SER A 303 26.11 6.20 -12.87
CA SER A 303 27.18 6.68 -13.74
C SER A 303 26.71 7.88 -14.55
N LEU A 304 27.50 8.96 -14.56
CA LEU A 304 27.37 10.06 -15.52
C LEU A 304 28.10 9.79 -16.85
N GLY A 305 28.71 8.61 -16.98
CA GLY A 305 29.54 8.23 -18.12
C GLY A 305 30.94 8.83 -18.07
N LYS A 306 31.61 8.84 -19.23
CA LYS A 306 33.01 9.26 -19.35
C LYS A 306 33.13 10.76 -19.14
N SER A 307 33.94 11.15 -18.16
CA SER A 307 34.30 12.56 -17.95
C SER A 307 35.52 12.94 -18.78
N VAL A 308 35.50 14.16 -19.29
CA VAL A 308 36.63 14.81 -19.96
C VAL A 308 36.85 16.16 -19.29
N GLU A 309 38.05 16.39 -18.77
CA GLU A 309 38.42 17.68 -18.19
C GLU A 309 38.69 18.70 -19.30
N VAL A 310 38.10 19.89 -19.19
CA VAL A 310 38.31 20.98 -20.13
C VAL A 310 39.72 21.54 -19.96
N PRO A 311 40.60 21.42 -20.96
CA PRO A 311 41.97 21.92 -20.86
C PRO A 311 41.99 23.45 -20.86
N ASN A 312 43.12 24.01 -20.43
CA ASN A 312 43.40 25.42 -20.66
C ASN A 312 43.86 25.62 -22.12
N PHE A 313 42.97 26.13 -22.96
CA PHE A 313 43.27 26.35 -24.39
C PHE A 313 44.30 27.47 -24.62
N ALA A 314 44.67 28.25 -23.61
CA ALA A 314 45.72 29.27 -23.74
C ALA A 314 47.12 28.67 -23.95
N SER A 315 47.35 27.42 -23.53
CA SER A 315 48.60 26.71 -23.76
C SER A 315 48.62 25.89 -25.05
N LEU A 316 47.49 25.78 -25.76
CA LEU A 316 47.35 25.00 -26.98
C LEU A 316 47.32 25.91 -28.21
N SER A 317 47.90 25.43 -29.31
CA SER A 317 47.75 26.07 -30.62
C SER A 317 46.33 25.87 -31.18
N MET A 318 45.98 26.66 -32.21
CA MET A 318 44.67 26.56 -32.86
C MET A 318 44.41 25.17 -33.46
N GLU A 319 45.46 24.52 -33.98
CA GLU A 319 45.36 23.18 -34.58
C GLU A 319 45.15 22.12 -33.49
N GLU A 320 45.95 22.15 -32.43
CA GLU A 320 45.83 21.24 -31.28
C GLU A 320 44.48 21.40 -30.57
N ALA A 321 43.98 22.64 -30.46
CA ALA A 321 42.67 22.92 -29.88
C ALA A 321 41.53 22.34 -30.74
N ALA A 322 41.61 22.46 -32.07
CA ALA A 322 40.60 21.94 -32.98
C ALA A 322 40.53 20.41 -32.99
N SER A 323 41.67 19.74 -32.76
CA SER A 323 41.78 18.28 -32.75
C SER A 323 41.78 17.65 -31.35
N PHE A 324 41.31 18.37 -30.32
CA PHE A 324 41.32 17.86 -28.95
C PHE A 324 40.33 16.68 -28.81
N GLU A 325 40.81 15.52 -28.36
CA GLU A 325 39.99 14.33 -28.22
C GLU A 325 38.96 14.48 -27.09
N GLY A 326 37.74 13.99 -27.32
CA GLY A 326 36.66 14.02 -26.32
C GLY A 326 35.86 15.32 -26.23
N LEU A 327 36.26 16.39 -26.93
CA LEU A 327 35.54 17.67 -26.97
C LEU A 327 35.28 18.10 -28.43
N SER A 328 34.13 18.72 -28.68
CA SER A 328 33.82 19.30 -29.99
C SER A 328 34.22 20.78 -29.99
N VAL A 329 35.46 21.07 -30.39
CA VAL A 329 36.02 22.42 -30.29
C VAL A 329 35.81 23.21 -31.59
N THR A 330 35.06 24.30 -31.49
CA THR A 330 34.90 25.30 -32.56
C THR A 330 35.90 26.43 -32.39
N VAL A 331 36.89 26.49 -33.28
CA VAL A 331 37.91 27.54 -33.27
C VAL A 331 37.42 28.76 -34.05
N ARG A 332 37.42 29.92 -33.40
CA ARG A 332 37.15 31.24 -34.00
C ARG A 332 38.41 32.09 -33.95
N GLN A 333 38.57 32.94 -34.95
CA GLN A 333 39.68 33.87 -35.04
C GLN A 333 39.14 35.29 -35.07
N ARG A 334 39.69 36.17 -34.22
CA ARG A 334 39.30 37.58 -34.14
C ARG A 334 40.50 38.48 -33.93
N PHE A 335 40.46 39.69 -34.47
CA PHE A 335 41.48 40.68 -34.17
C PHE A 335 41.36 41.19 -32.74
N HIS A 336 42.51 41.50 -32.13
CA HIS A 336 42.57 42.04 -30.78
C HIS A 336 43.77 42.99 -30.60
N ASN A 337 43.53 44.15 -30.01
CA ASN A 337 44.55 45.21 -29.88
C ASN A 337 45.74 44.85 -28.99
N LYS A 338 45.52 44.01 -27.96
CA LYS A 338 46.50 43.71 -26.91
C LYS A 338 47.01 42.28 -26.92
N VAL A 339 46.23 41.35 -27.46
CA VAL A 339 46.53 39.92 -27.39
C VAL A 339 47.30 39.58 -28.66
N LYS A 340 48.49 39.01 -28.48
CA LYS A 340 49.37 38.67 -29.61
C LYS A 340 48.71 37.62 -30.52
N TYR A 341 49.11 37.60 -31.79
CA TYR A 341 48.67 36.59 -32.73
C TYR A 341 48.86 35.18 -32.17
N GLY A 342 47.87 34.31 -32.35
CA GLY A 342 47.87 32.91 -31.92
C GLY A 342 47.56 32.69 -30.44
N ASN A 343 47.44 33.73 -29.61
CA ASN A 343 47.08 33.57 -28.20
C ASN A 343 45.55 33.56 -28.02
N LEU A 344 45.08 32.81 -27.03
CA LEU A 344 43.66 32.73 -26.66
C LEU A 344 43.14 34.10 -26.18
N ILE A 345 41.99 34.51 -26.70
CA ILE A 345 41.21 35.66 -26.22
C ILE A 345 40.19 35.20 -25.19
N ALA A 346 39.44 34.14 -25.52
CA ALA A 346 38.39 33.61 -24.68
C ALA A 346 38.10 32.15 -25.04
N GLN A 347 37.65 31.39 -24.05
CA GLN A 347 37.02 30.08 -24.22
C GLN A 347 35.64 30.10 -23.57
N SER A 348 34.69 29.32 -24.10
CA SER A 348 33.30 29.34 -23.65
C SER A 348 33.06 28.65 -22.30
N ILE A 349 33.91 27.68 -21.94
CA ILE A 349 33.83 26.93 -20.68
C ILE A 349 35.15 27.12 -19.94
N GLU A 350 35.12 27.26 -18.62
CA GLU A 350 36.31 27.49 -17.80
C GLU A 350 37.24 26.25 -17.78
N PRO A 351 38.56 26.46 -17.73
CA PRO A 351 39.51 25.35 -17.65
C PRO A 351 39.36 24.60 -16.32
N GLY A 352 39.55 23.29 -16.34
CA GLY A 352 39.38 22.40 -15.18
C GLY A 352 37.92 22.01 -14.88
N THR A 353 36.97 22.43 -15.72
CA THR A 353 35.59 21.93 -15.63
C THR A 353 35.56 20.48 -16.13
N GLU A 354 34.97 19.57 -15.38
CA GLU A 354 34.73 18.19 -15.84
C GLU A 354 33.40 18.14 -16.60
N LEU A 355 33.43 17.65 -17.84
CA LEU A 355 32.23 17.45 -18.67
C LEU A 355 31.99 15.96 -18.83
N THR A 356 30.81 15.51 -18.43
CA THR A 356 30.35 14.13 -18.52
C THR A 356 29.61 13.87 -19.83
N ASP A 357 29.16 12.63 -20.07
CA ASP A 357 28.41 12.29 -21.29
C ASP A 357 27.02 12.95 -21.34
N GLN A 358 26.50 13.42 -20.21
CA GLN A 358 25.25 14.18 -20.14
C GLN A 358 25.43 15.66 -20.48
N ASP A 359 26.67 16.16 -20.43
CA ASP A 359 26.97 17.57 -20.66
C ASP A 359 27.18 17.90 -22.13
N ASN A 360 26.94 19.17 -22.49
CA ASN A 360 27.28 19.65 -23.83
C ASN A 360 28.79 19.84 -23.98
N LYS A 361 29.45 18.89 -24.65
CA LYS A 361 30.89 18.91 -24.94
C LYS A 361 31.30 19.87 -26.07
N SER A 362 30.43 20.77 -26.52
CA SER A 362 30.76 21.80 -27.51
C SER A 362 31.46 23.00 -26.87
N ILE A 363 32.71 23.26 -27.25
CA ILE A 363 33.49 24.39 -26.73
C ILE A 363 33.83 25.35 -27.86
N THR A 364 33.54 26.63 -27.68
CA THR A 364 34.01 27.66 -28.61
C THR A 364 35.23 28.36 -28.02
N VAL A 365 36.33 28.31 -28.76
CA VAL A 365 37.57 29.00 -28.41
C VAL A 365 37.84 30.10 -29.43
N THR A 366 38.20 31.28 -28.95
CA THR A 366 38.51 32.43 -29.81
C THR A 366 39.97 32.80 -29.65
N TYR A 367 40.73 32.65 -30.72
CA TYR A 367 42.14 33.03 -30.79
C TYR A 367 42.32 34.39 -31.46
N SER A 368 43.42 35.05 -31.10
CA SER A 368 43.77 36.37 -31.62
C SER A 368 44.48 36.27 -32.97
N GLU A 369 44.00 37.03 -33.94
CA GLU A 369 44.69 37.34 -35.19
C GLU A 369 45.68 38.52 -35.02
N GLY A 370 45.86 38.99 -33.79
CA GLY A 370 46.68 40.16 -33.48
C GLY A 370 46.01 41.46 -33.88
N LYS A 371 46.82 42.47 -34.24
CA LYS A 371 46.31 43.76 -34.70
C LYS A 371 45.95 43.67 -36.19
N PRO A 372 44.86 44.32 -36.64
CA PRO A 372 44.51 44.38 -38.05
C PRO A 372 45.68 44.93 -38.88
N TYR A 373 46.05 44.19 -39.93
CA TYR A 373 47.04 44.62 -40.91
C TYR A 373 46.30 45.11 -42.16
N LEU A 374 46.39 46.41 -42.43
CA LEU A 374 45.75 47.03 -43.58
C LEU A 374 46.50 46.61 -44.84
N ARG A 375 45.86 45.79 -45.68
CA ARG A 375 46.43 45.29 -46.93
C ARG A 375 46.45 46.39 -47.98
N ASP A 376 47.26 46.18 -49.00
CA ASP A 376 47.26 47.02 -50.19
C ASP A 376 46.17 46.54 -51.16
N TYR A 377 45.16 47.39 -51.37
CA TYR A 377 44.05 47.15 -52.30
C TYR A 377 44.23 47.89 -53.63
N ARG A 378 45.38 48.52 -53.87
CA ARG A 378 45.66 49.18 -55.17
C ARG A 378 45.66 48.16 -56.30
N GLY A 379 45.14 48.57 -57.46
CA GLY A 379 44.96 47.73 -58.64
C GLY A 379 43.70 46.87 -58.63
N GLN A 380 42.97 46.79 -57.50
CA GLN A 380 41.66 46.13 -57.46
C GLN A 380 40.53 47.07 -57.90
N LEU A 381 39.34 46.50 -58.09
CA LEU A 381 38.14 47.24 -58.50
C LEU A 381 37.36 47.73 -57.27
N GLU A 382 36.80 48.93 -57.38
CA GLU A 382 35.93 49.54 -56.36
C GLU A 382 34.76 48.61 -55.96
N GLY A 383 34.23 47.85 -56.92
CA GLY A 383 33.12 46.91 -56.68
C GLY A 383 33.45 45.77 -55.72
N ASP A 384 34.72 45.40 -55.57
CA ASP A 384 35.15 44.32 -54.67
C ASP A 384 35.35 44.81 -53.23
N LEU A 385 35.50 46.12 -53.01
CA LEU A 385 35.81 46.71 -51.71
C LEU A 385 34.84 46.30 -50.59
N PRO A 386 33.50 46.29 -50.78
CA PRO A 386 32.59 45.86 -49.72
C PRO A 386 32.86 44.42 -49.27
N ARG A 387 33.08 43.51 -50.22
CA ARG A 387 33.33 42.09 -49.94
C ARG A 387 34.68 41.92 -49.25
N LEU A 388 35.74 42.54 -49.77
CA LEU A 388 37.09 42.43 -49.24
C LEU A 388 37.21 42.98 -47.82
N PHE A 389 36.66 44.17 -47.55
CA PHE A 389 36.72 44.73 -46.20
C PHE A 389 35.90 43.92 -45.20
N TYR A 390 34.78 43.33 -45.64
CA TYR A 390 34.01 42.43 -44.79
C TYR A 390 34.80 41.14 -44.47
N GLU A 391 35.32 40.46 -45.48
CA GLU A 391 36.07 39.21 -45.32
C GLU A 391 37.39 39.41 -44.55
N ASP A 392 38.18 40.43 -44.89
CA ASP A 392 39.50 40.64 -44.30
C ASP A 392 39.42 41.20 -42.87
N TYR A 393 38.39 41.97 -42.53
CA TYR A 393 38.33 42.72 -41.26
C TYR A 393 37.04 42.53 -40.47
N GLN A 394 35.89 42.89 -41.03
CA GLN A 394 34.64 43.00 -40.26
C GLN A 394 34.14 41.64 -39.76
N SER A 395 34.27 40.59 -40.59
CA SER A 395 33.94 39.21 -40.24
C SER A 395 34.78 38.68 -39.06
N LYS A 396 36.00 39.20 -38.90
CA LYS A 396 36.93 38.91 -37.79
C LYS A 396 36.82 39.92 -36.64
N GLY A 397 35.84 40.81 -36.70
CA GLY A 397 35.48 41.74 -35.65
C GLY A 397 36.32 43.01 -35.56
N ALA A 398 37.08 43.37 -36.61
CA ALA A 398 37.69 44.68 -36.74
C ALA A 398 36.81 45.61 -37.58
N ASP A 399 36.49 46.78 -37.03
CA ASP A 399 35.67 47.82 -37.67
C ASP A 399 36.54 48.72 -38.56
N ILE A 400 37.13 48.11 -39.58
CA ILE A 400 37.89 48.82 -40.60
C ILE A 400 36.92 49.27 -41.69
N SER A 401 36.88 50.58 -41.91
CA SER A 401 36.00 51.24 -42.88
C SER A 401 36.81 51.99 -43.92
N TYR A 402 36.15 52.42 -45.00
CA TYR A 402 36.81 53.21 -46.04
C TYR A 402 35.92 54.37 -46.51
N ILE A 403 36.58 55.42 -47.00
CA ILE A 403 35.96 56.53 -47.72
C ILE A 403 36.54 56.59 -49.13
N VAL A 404 35.66 56.65 -50.13
CA VAL A 404 36.08 56.69 -51.55
C VAL A 404 36.20 58.14 -52.01
N LYS A 405 37.31 58.46 -52.67
CA LYS A 405 37.52 59.72 -53.39
C LYS A 405 37.91 59.44 -54.84
N TYR A 406 37.22 60.07 -55.78
CA TYR A 406 37.56 59.93 -57.19
C TYR A 406 38.68 60.89 -57.58
N VAL A 407 39.66 60.37 -58.33
CA VAL A 407 40.79 61.14 -58.84
C VAL A 407 40.95 60.91 -60.35
N ASP A 408 41.52 61.90 -61.03
CA ASP A 408 41.94 61.76 -62.41
C ASP A 408 43.21 60.90 -62.42
N ALA A 409 43.17 59.78 -63.16
CA ALA A 409 44.26 58.81 -63.27
C ALA A 409 44.12 58.02 -64.59
N PRO A 410 45.22 57.48 -65.16
CA PRO A 410 45.22 56.78 -66.46
C PRO A 410 44.65 55.35 -66.41
N GLU A 411 44.42 54.81 -65.22
CA GLU A 411 43.87 53.47 -65.03
C GLU A 411 42.38 53.42 -65.37
N VAL A 412 41.90 52.21 -65.68
CA VAL A 412 40.48 51.95 -65.99
C VAL A 412 39.57 52.52 -64.90
N LYS A 413 38.43 53.06 -65.32
CA LYS A 413 37.45 53.65 -64.40
C LYS A 413 37.01 52.62 -63.36
N GLY A 414 37.06 53.00 -62.09
CA GLY A 414 36.72 52.10 -60.97
C GLY A 414 37.92 51.33 -60.42
N THR A 415 39.11 51.46 -61.01
CA THR A 415 40.35 50.90 -60.44
C THR A 415 40.84 51.74 -59.26
N ILE A 416 41.25 51.08 -58.19
CA ILE A 416 41.85 51.72 -57.01
C ILE A 416 43.30 52.10 -57.34
N VAL A 417 43.59 53.39 -57.30
CA VAL A 417 44.91 53.94 -57.67
C VAL A 417 45.71 54.43 -56.47
N GLY A 418 45.07 54.65 -55.33
CA GLY A 418 45.76 55.12 -54.14
C GLY A 418 45.01 54.81 -52.85
N MET A 419 45.77 54.78 -51.75
CA MET A 419 45.25 54.64 -50.39
C MET A 419 46.00 55.60 -49.46
N SER A 420 45.34 56.18 -48.46
CA SER A 420 46.00 57.07 -47.49
C SER A 420 46.99 56.33 -46.59
N ASN A 421 46.75 55.05 -46.36
CA ASN A 421 47.60 54.15 -45.59
C ASN A 421 47.43 52.74 -46.15
N PHE A 422 48.49 51.95 -46.20
CA PHE A 422 48.49 50.57 -46.69
C PHE A 422 49.75 49.85 -46.18
N ASN A 423 49.72 48.52 -46.17
CA ASN A 423 50.81 47.67 -45.68
C ASN A 423 51.28 48.06 -44.27
N SER A 424 50.35 48.38 -43.38
CA SER A 424 50.65 48.81 -42.02
C SER A 424 49.61 48.30 -41.03
N PHE A 425 50.01 48.15 -39.77
CA PHE A 425 49.08 47.82 -38.69
C PHE A 425 48.26 49.05 -38.31
N VAL A 426 46.95 48.86 -38.20
CA VAL A 426 45.99 49.91 -37.86
C VAL A 426 45.24 49.56 -36.56
N SER A 427 44.51 50.53 -36.01
CA SER A 427 43.61 50.27 -34.89
C SER A 427 42.41 49.44 -35.34
N MET A 428 41.68 48.86 -34.40
CA MET A 428 40.45 48.10 -34.66
C MET A 428 39.33 48.92 -35.30
N ASP A 429 39.42 50.24 -35.20
CA ASP A 429 38.45 51.25 -35.61
C ASP A 429 39.14 52.26 -36.54
N TYR A 430 39.56 51.81 -37.72
CA TYR A 430 40.31 52.64 -38.66
C TYR A 430 39.53 52.89 -39.94
N THR A 431 39.51 54.15 -40.38
CA THR A 431 38.94 54.54 -41.68
C THR A 431 40.06 54.90 -42.64
N VAL A 432 40.17 54.18 -43.76
CA VAL A 432 41.14 54.47 -44.82
C VAL A 432 40.50 55.29 -45.95
N GLU A 433 41.22 56.27 -46.48
CA GLU A 433 40.82 56.94 -47.72
C GLU A 433 41.33 56.16 -48.92
N ILE A 434 40.42 55.76 -49.80
CA ILE A 434 40.70 55.04 -51.04
C ILE A 434 40.46 55.97 -52.23
N ARG A 435 41.45 56.08 -53.10
CA ARG A 435 41.40 56.89 -54.32
C ARG A 435 41.11 56.00 -55.51
N VAL A 436 40.05 56.32 -56.25
CA VAL A 436 39.56 55.53 -57.38
C VAL A 436 39.67 56.34 -58.67
N SER A 437 40.19 55.71 -59.73
CA SER A 437 40.33 56.33 -61.05
C SER A 437 38.97 56.63 -61.66
N ASN A 438 38.83 57.83 -62.21
CA ASN A 438 37.73 58.17 -63.12
C ASN A 438 38.14 58.10 -64.61
N ASN A 439 39.36 57.63 -64.91
CA ASN A 439 39.91 57.39 -66.25
C ASN A 439 40.03 58.65 -67.13
N LYS A 440 40.22 59.84 -66.54
CA LYS A 440 40.34 61.10 -67.30
C LYS A 440 41.74 61.42 -67.81
N ASP A 441 42.78 60.83 -67.21
CA ASP A 441 44.18 61.04 -67.61
C ASP A 441 44.71 59.92 -68.51
N ALA A 442 43.85 59.02 -68.96
CA ALA A 442 44.22 58.01 -69.94
C ALA A 442 44.56 58.66 -71.28
N ASP A 443 45.71 58.31 -71.84
CA ASP A 443 46.10 58.74 -73.18
C ASP A 443 45.02 58.25 -74.18
N PRO A 444 44.35 59.14 -74.93
CA PRO A 444 43.27 58.75 -75.85
C PRO A 444 43.71 57.79 -76.98
N GLY A 445 45.00 57.39 -77.02
CA GLY A 445 45.59 56.49 -78.01
C GLY A 445 45.79 55.03 -77.59
N SER A 446 45.54 54.61 -76.33
CA SER A 446 45.72 53.20 -75.92
C SER A 446 44.42 52.39 -75.93
N PHE A 447 43.64 52.52 -77.00
CA PHE A 447 42.77 51.43 -77.44
C PHE A 447 43.65 50.48 -78.27
N ASP A 448 44.20 49.44 -77.65
CA ASP A 448 44.61 48.26 -78.42
C ASP A 448 43.32 47.67 -79.02
N SER A 449 43.02 48.08 -80.25
CA SER A 449 42.20 47.26 -81.12
C SER A 449 42.97 45.96 -81.32
N PRO A 450 42.40 44.78 -81.03
CA PRO A 450 42.98 43.53 -81.50
C PRO A 450 42.84 43.52 -83.03
N GLY A 451 43.88 44.03 -83.70
CA GLY A 451 43.95 44.15 -85.14
C GLY A 451 45.07 43.28 -85.67
N GLY A 452 44.76 42.01 -85.92
CA GLY A 452 45.68 41.11 -86.61
C GLY A 452 45.24 39.66 -86.53
N ASN A 453 44.54 39.19 -87.56
CA ASN A 453 44.42 37.78 -87.88
C ASN A 453 45.82 37.14 -87.94
N GLU A 454 46.20 36.43 -86.89
CA GLU A 454 46.89 35.16 -87.04
C GLU A 454 45.92 34.09 -86.54
N ALA A 455 45.50 33.23 -87.45
CA ALA A 455 44.76 32.04 -87.12
C ALA A 455 45.59 31.21 -86.14
N PRO A 456 45.04 30.77 -85.00
CA PRO A 456 45.73 29.79 -84.18
C PRO A 456 45.86 28.49 -85.00
N GLU A 457 47.07 27.94 -85.06
CA GLU A 457 47.27 26.53 -85.37
C GLU A 457 46.36 25.72 -84.44
N GLU A 458 45.46 24.94 -85.03
CA GLU A 458 44.74 23.87 -84.34
C GLU A 458 45.77 22.90 -83.77
N ILE A 459 46.09 23.06 -82.49
CA ILE A 459 46.59 21.95 -81.68
C ILE A 459 45.35 21.15 -81.30
N GLU A 460 45.05 20.12 -82.09
CA GLU A 460 44.19 19.01 -81.68
C GLU A 460 44.86 18.32 -80.48
N GLU A 461 44.55 18.76 -79.27
CA GLU A 461 44.78 17.97 -78.07
C GLU A 461 43.57 17.05 -77.90
N GLU A 462 43.75 15.78 -78.26
CA GLU A 462 42.78 14.70 -78.08
C GLU A 462 42.37 14.58 -76.61
N LEU A 463 41.25 15.21 -76.24
CA LEU A 463 40.49 14.86 -75.04
C LEU A 463 39.76 13.53 -75.32
N SER A 464 40.40 12.45 -74.93
CA SER A 464 39.80 11.13 -74.82
C SER A 464 38.66 11.19 -73.77
N PRO A 465 37.43 10.75 -74.08
CA PRO A 465 36.39 10.61 -73.08
C PRO A 465 36.64 9.33 -72.29
N GLN A 466 37.10 9.44 -71.04
CA GLN A 466 36.93 8.35 -70.08
C GLN A 466 35.48 8.37 -69.60
N THR A 467 34.71 7.46 -70.18
CA THR A 467 33.47 6.92 -69.65
C THR A 467 33.77 6.21 -68.34
N GLU A 468 33.37 6.79 -67.20
CA GLU A 468 33.10 6.00 -66.00
C GLU A 468 31.59 5.75 -65.93
N GLU A 469 31.21 4.50 -66.16
CA GLU A 469 29.88 3.96 -65.91
C GLU A 469 29.53 4.08 -64.42
N PRO A 470 28.25 4.32 -64.07
CA PRO A 470 27.77 4.00 -62.75
C PRO A 470 27.55 2.48 -62.67
N ALA A 471 28.28 1.80 -61.79
CA ALA A 471 27.97 0.43 -61.43
C ALA A 471 26.65 0.41 -60.67
N GLU A 472 25.63 -0.17 -61.30
CA GLU A 472 24.46 -0.75 -60.63
C GLU A 472 24.95 -1.82 -59.64
N GLU A 473 24.80 -1.57 -58.34
CA GLU A 473 24.83 -2.66 -57.36
C GLU A 473 23.40 -3.04 -56.99
N GLN A 474 23.13 -4.31 -57.20
CA GLN A 474 21.84 -4.95 -57.12
C GLN A 474 21.37 -5.08 -55.67
N ILE A 475 20.06 -4.87 -55.52
CA ILE A 475 19.27 -5.41 -54.42
C ILE A 475 19.05 -6.90 -54.70
N GLU A 476 19.59 -7.80 -53.86
CA GLU A 476 18.90 -9.04 -53.52
C GLU A 476 19.37 -9.65 -52.18
N LYS A 477 18.39 -9.80 -51.28
CA LYS A 477 18.30 -10.63 -50.05
C LYS A 477 18.90 -10.14 -48.74
#